data_AF-A0A3C1KUZ4-F1
#
_entry.id   AF-A0A3C1KUZ4-F1
#
_cell.length_a   1.000
_cell.length_b   1.000
_cell.length_c   1.000
_cell.angle_alpha   90.00
_cell.angle_beta   90.00
_cell.angle_gamma   90.00
#
_symmetry.space_group_name_H-M   'P 1'
#
loop_
_entity.id
_entity.type
_entity.pdbx_description
1 polymer ?
#
loop_
_entity_poly.entity_id
_entity_poly.type
_entity_poly.pdbx_seq_one_letter_code
_entity_poly.pdbx_strand_id
1 'polypeptide(L)'
;IEATNLSEGRGTTRPFEVVGAPGIDARALCDAIDSFEVDGLACRPVLFEPTFQKWGKQVCSGAVLSCVDRDALPSVRAGLAVIAAAMRVAPDVFQWRAEAYEFVDTIAAMDLLMGSDNARLVLERGGSLDEACSDFHEATRRFVQRARPHLLYLRRSGELCVPS
;
A
#
# COMPACT_ATOMS: atom_id res chain seq x y z
N ILE A 1 -1.57 0.39 3.54
CA ILE A 1 -3.01 0.73 3.59
C ILE A 1 -3.57 0.70 5.00
N GLU A 2 -3.30 -0.34 5.78
CA GLU A 2 -3.87 -0.49 7.14
C GLU A 2 -3.56 0.69 8.09
N ALA A 3 -2.42 1.37 7.89
CA ALA A 3 -2.01 2.61 8.56
C ALA A 3 -2.84 3.87 8.22
N THR A 4 -3.91 3.74 7.45
CA THR A 4 -4.75 4.86 6.99
C THR A 4 -6.22 4.60 7.32
N ASN A 5 -7.07 5.61 7.16
CA ASN A 5 -8.52 5.46 7.24
C ASN A 5 -9.14 4.78 6.01
N LEU A 6 -8.39 4.53 4.93
CA LEU A 6 -8.90 3.79 3.77
C LEU A 6 -9.28 2.36 4.17
N SER A 7 -10.46 1.90 3.76
CA SER A 7 -10.83 0.49 3.84
C SER A 7 -9.98 -0.30 2.85
N GLU A 8 -9.32 -1.34 3.34
CA GLU A 8 -8.64 -2.36 2.54
C GLU A 8 -9.56 -3.54 2.17
N GLY A 9 -10.89 -3.34 2.18
CA GLY A 9 -11.86 -4.35 1.75
C GLY A 9 -12.21 -5.40 2.80
N ARG A 10 -11.64 -5.35 4.01
CA ARG A 10 -12.14 -6.14 5.14
C ARG A 10 -13.62 -5.82 5.38
N GLY A 11 -14.43 -6.83 5.67
CA GLY A 11 -15.89 -6.70 5.71
C GLY A 11 -16.58 -6.93 4.37
N THR A 12 -15.83 -7.19 3.29
CA THR A 12 -16.36 -7.62 1.98
C THR A 12 -15.91 -9.04 1.63
N THR A 13 -16.31 -9.55 0.47
CA THR A 13 -15.79 -10.81 -0.10
C THR A 13 -14.43 -10.66 -0.78
N ARG A 14 -13.81 -9.47 -0.72
CA ARG A 14 -12.56 -9.11 -1.43
C ARG A 14 -11.55 -8.37 -0.52
N PRO A 15 -11.16 -8.96 0.62
CA PRO A 15 -10.16 -8.33 1.49
C PRO A 15 -8.82 -8.19 0.77
N PHE A 16 -8.17 -7.03 0.92
CA PHE A 16 -6.89 -6.63 0.31
C PHE A 16 -6.89 -6.50 -1.21
N GLU A 17 -8.02 -6.75 -1.88
CA GLU A 17 -8.19 -6.57 -3.33
C GLU A 17 -8.93 -5.27 -3.67
N VAL A 18 -9.60 -4.65 -2.70
CA VAL A 18 -10.27 -3.36 -2.89
C VAL A 18 -9.77 -2.35 -1.87
N VAL A 19 -9.68 -1.09 -2.30
CA VAL A 19 -9.28 0.03 -1.47
C VAL A 19 -10.22 1.21 -1.70
N GLY A 20 -10.63 1.91 -0.65
CA GLY A 20 -11.46 3.10 -0.79
C GLY A 20 -12.00 3.63 0.52
N ALA A 21 -12.76 4.72 0.44
CA ALA A 21 -13.47 5.33 1.56
C ALA A 21 -14.69 6.09 1.04
N PRO A 22 -15.66 6.45 1.90
CA PRO A 22 -16.71 7.40 1.54
C PRO A 22 -16.09 8.74 1.10
N GLY A 23 -16.64 9.34 0.04
CA GLY A 23 -16.20 10.66 -0.44
C GLY A 23 -14.98 10.65 -1.38
N ILE A 24 -14.44 9.49 -1.76
CA ILE A 24 -13.38 9.39 -2.77
C ILE A 24 -13.98 9.24 -4.17
N ASP A 25 -13.48 9.98 -5.15
CA ASP A 25 -13.78 9.72 -6.56
C ASP A 25 -13.01 8.49 -7.05
N ALA A 26 -13.72 7.41 -7.36
CA ALA A 26 -13.13 6.14 -7.78
C ALA A 26 -12.30 6.26 -9.07
N ARG A 27 -12.75 7.10 -10.02
CA ARG A 27 -12.06 7.25 -11.30
C ARG A 27 -10.79 8.06 -11.13
N ALA A 28 -10.87 9.18 -10.42
CA ALA A 28 -9.70 10.00 -10.10
C ALA A 28 -8.66 9.20 -9.31
N LEU A 29 -9.09 8.36 -8.35
CA LEU A 29 -8.19 7.47 -7.62
C LEU A 29 -7.46 6.51 -8.56
N CYS A 30 -8.19 5.85 -9.47
CA CYS A 30 -7.57 4.92 -10.43
C CYS A 30 -6.60 5.63 -11.37
N ASP A 31 -7.02 6.75 -11.96
CA ASP A 31 -6.16 7.54 -12.87
C ASP A 31 -4.89 8.04 -12.13
N ALA A 32 -5.00 8.39 -10.85
CA ALA A 32 -3.85 8.76 -10.02
C ALA A 32 -2.94 7.58 -9.66
N ILE A 33 -3.49 6.39 -9.39
CA ILE A 33 -2.70 5.16 -9.19
C ILE A 33 -1.93 4.81 -10.46
N ASP A 34 -2.62 4.81 -11.61
CA ASP A 34 -2.02 4.49 -12.91
C ASP A 34 -0.89 5.47 -13.27
N SER A 35 -0.98 6.73 -12.84
CA SER A 35 0.08 7.74 -13.05
C SER A 35 1.42 7.44 -12.37
N PHE A 36 1.46 6.48 -11.43
CA PHE A 36 2.71 6.03 -10.80
C PHE A 36 3.42 4.92 -11.57
N GLU A 37 2.80 4.39 -12.64
CA GLU A 37 3.39 3.40 -13.54
C GLU A 37 4.01 2.20 -12.80
N VAL A 38 3.27 1.64 -11.84
CA VAL A 38 3.73 0.49 -11.06
C VAL A 38 3.55 -0.80 -11.86
N ASP A 39 4.66 -1.44 -12.23
CA ASP A 39 4.66 -2.70 -12.97
C ASP A 39 3.81 -3.78 -12.30
N GLY A 40 3.09 -4.57 -13.11
CA GLY A 40 2.28 -5.68 -12.63
C GLY A 40 1.02 -5.29 -11.85
N LEU A 41 0.76 -3.99 -11.64
CA LEU A 41 -0.45 -3.47 -11.00
C LEU A 41 -1.42 -2.94 -12.05
N ALA A 42 -2.67 -3.37 -11.99
CA ALA A 42 -3.78 -2.72 -12.67
C ALA A 42 -4.83 -2.31 -11.64
N CYS A 43 -5.56 -1.24 -11.92
CA CYS A 43 -6.68 -0.83 -11.09
C CYS A 43 -7.95 -0.53 -11.90
N ARG A 44 -9.10 -0.64 -11.25
CA ARG A 44 -10.39 -0.27 -11.85
C ARG A 44 -11.33 0.32 -10.80
N PRO A 45 -12.17 1.30 -11.16
CA PRO A 45 -13.07 1.94 -10.21
C PRO A 45 -14.11 0.96 -9.68
N VAL A 46 -14.50 1.13 -8.41
CA VAL A 46 -15.50 0.30 -7.74
C VAL A 46 -16.24 1.06 -6.64
N LEU A 47 -17.50 0.69 -6.44
CA LEU A 47 -18.27 0.98 -5.23
C LEU A 47 -18.42 -0.30 -4.43
N PHE A 48 -18.23 -0.22 -3.11
CA PHE A 48 -18.39 -1.36 -2.22
C PHE A 48 -18.84 -0.92 -0.83
N GLU A 49 -19.52 -1.80 -0.10
CA GLU A 49 -19.98 -1.53 1.26
C GLU A 49 -19.44 -2.63 2.20
N PRO A 50 -18.45 -2.34 3.06
CA PRO A 50 -17.99 -3.27 4.08
C PRO A 50 -19.11 -3.58 5.08
N THR A 51 -19.22 -4.82 5.52
CA THR A 51 -20.19 -5.21 6.58
C THR A 51 -19.69 -4.88 8.00
N PHE A 52 -18.38 -4.78 8.19
CA PHE A 52 -17.69 -4.45 9.45
C PHE A 52 -16.28 -3.85 9.16
N GLN A 53 -15.52 -3.50 10.20
CA GLN A 53 -14.26 -2.72 10.13
C GLN A 53 -14.48 -1.29 9.59
N LYS A 54 -13.42 -0.69 9.01
CA LYS A 54 -13.42 0.66 8.45
C LYS A 54 -14.59 0.86 7.50
N TRP A 55 -15.37 1.90 7.76
CA TRP A 55 -16.55 2.27 6.96
C TRP A 55 -17.62 1.17 6.89
N GLY A 56 -17.72 0.31 7.92
CA GLY A 56 -18.78 -0.68 8.01
C GLY A 56 -20.17 -0.04 7.83
N LYS A 57 -20.97 -0.62 6.94
CA LYS A 57 -22.32 -0.19 6.54
C LYS A 57 -22.36 1.19 5.86
N GLN A 58 -21.24 1.63 5.30
CA GLN A 58 -21.15 2.85 4.50
C GLN A 58 -20.62 2.53 3.10
N VAL A 59 -21.26 3.12 2.09
CA VAL A 59 -20.81 2.99 0.70
C VAL A 59 -19.46 3.68 0.54
N CYS A 60 -18.45 2.88 0.23
CA CYS A 60 -17.12 3.32 -0.15
C CYS A 60 -17.02 3.38 -1.67
N SER A 61 -16.27 4.37 -2.14
CA SER A 61 -15.85 4.51 -3.53
C SER A 61 -14.34 4.40 -3.59
N GLY A 62 -13.79 3.73 -4.61
CA GLY A 62 -12.36 3.53 -4.72
C GLY A 62 -11.96 2.60 -5.85
N ALA A 63 -10.97 1.75 -5.63
CA ALA A 63 -10.34 0.92 -6.66
C ALA A 63 -10.34 -0.57 -6.28
N VAL A 64 -10.59 -1.44 -7.26
CA VAL A 64 -10.12 -2.83 -7.22
C VAL A 64 -8.68 -2.84 -7.71
N LEU A 65 -7.79 -3.42 -6.92
CA LEU A 65 -6.39 -3.65 -7.27
C LEU A 65 -6.26 -5.07 -7.84
N SER A 66 -5.58 -5.20 -8.98
CA SER A 66 -5.37 -6.48 -9.64
C SER A 66 -3.90 -6.68 -9.94
N CYS A 67 -3.35 -7.80 -9.46
CA CYS A 67 -2.01 -8.24 -9.82
C CYS A 67 -2.07 -8.92 -11.19
N VAL A 68 -1.62 -8.23 -12.24
CA VAL A 68 -1.63 -8.72 -13.62
C VAL A 68 -0.32 -9.41 -14.00
N ASP A 69 0.78 -9.06 -13.34
CA ASP A 69 2.06 -9.78 -13.39
C ASP A 69 2.65 -9.84 -11.98
N ARG A 70 2.69 -11.06 -11.43
CA ARG A 70 3.15 -11.30 -10.06
C ARG A 70 4.66 -11.15 -9.91
N ASP A 71 5.42 -11.53 -10.93
CA ASP A 71 6.88 -11.54 -10.84
C ASP A 71 7.43 -10.13 -11.05
N ALA A 72 6.68 -9.27 -11.75
CA ALA A 72 7.02 -7.86 -11.93
C ALA A 72 6.56 -6.95 -10.77
N LEU A 73 5.50 -7.31 -10.01
CA LEU A 73 4.85 -6.40 -9.04
C LEU A 73 5.70 -6.08 -7.78
N PRO A 74 6.17 -4.82 -7.60
CA PRO A 74 6.81 -4.40 -6.35
C PRO A 74 5.73 -4.05 -5.30
N SER A 75 5.29 -5.04 -4.53
CA SER A 75 4.11 -4.93 -3.64
C SER A 75 4.14 -3.76 -2.65
N VAL A 76 5.29 -3.42 -2.06
CA VAL A 76 5.43 -2.28 -1.16
C VAL A 76 5.26 -0.96 -1.90
N ARG A 77 5.92 -0.81 -3.06
CA ARG A 77 5.75 0.36 -3.94
C ARG A 77 4.30 0.51 -4.39
N ALA A 78 3.64 -0.59 -4.77
CA ALA A 78 2.23 -0.61 -5.13
C ALA A 78 1.34 -0.08 -3.99
N GLY A 79 1.56 -0.55 -2.74
CA GLY A 79 0.84 -0.07 -1.57
C GLY A 79 1.06 1.43 -1.31
N LEU A 80 2.30 1.92 -1.47
CA LEU A 80 2.62 3.34 -1.32
C LEU A 80 2.03 4.21 -2.44
N ALA A 81 2.00 3.71 -3.68
CA ALA A 81 1.36 4.39 -4.81
C ALA A 81 -0.14 4.62 -4.55
N VAL A 82 -0.83 3.62 -4.00
CA VAL A 82 -2.25 3.74 -3.62
C VAL A 82 -2.45 4.81 -2.53
N ILE A 83 -1.58 4.84 -1.52
CA ILE A 83 -1.64 5.85 -0.45
C ILE A 83 -1.39 7.25 -1.02
N ALA A 84 -0.33 7.41 -1.82
CA ALA A 84 0.02 8.68 -2.45
C ALA A 84 -1.09 9.19 -3.39
N ALA A 85 -1.71 8.29 -4.15
CA ALA A 85 -2.86 8.60 -5.00
C ALA A 85 -4.04 9.12 -4.17
N ALA A 86 -4.39 8.43 -3.08
CA ALA A 86 -5.47 8.85 -2.20
C ALA A 86 -5.20 10.22 -1.54
N MET A 87 -3.98 10.46 -1.07
CA MET A 87 -3.54 11.76 -0.54
C MET A 87 -3.71 12.89 -1.58
N ARG A 88 -3.42 12.59 -2.86
CA ARG A 88 -3.52 13.55 -3.96
C ARG A 88 -4.96 13.87 -4.34
N VAL A 89 -5.81 12.85 -4.47
CA VAL A 89 -7.16 13.02 -5.05
C VAL A 89 -8.23 13.35 -4.02
N ALA A 90 -8.00 13.00 -2.75
CA ALA A 90 -8.97 13.20 -1.68
C ALA A 90 -8.28 13.69 -0.40
N PRO A 91 -7.57 14.85 -0.43
CA PRO A 91 -6.85 15.37 0.73
C PRO A 91 -7.76 15.66 1.94
N ASP A 92 -9.02 16.01 1.70
CA ASP A 92 -10.01 16.27 2.76
C ASP A 92 -10.58 14.98 3.38
N VAL A 93 -10.42 13.84 2.70
CA VAL A 93 -10.90 12.53 3.15
C VAL A 93 -9.77 11.69 3.73
N PHE A 94 -8.57 11.76 3.14
CA PHE A 94 -7.44 10.94 3.53
C PHE A 94 -6.98 11.30 4.95
N GLN A 95 -6.80 10.29 5.79
CA GLN A 95 -6.21 10.44 7.11
C GLN A 95 -5.30 9.26 7.40
N TRP A 96 -4.17 9.54 8.07
CA TRP A 96 -3.44 8.49 8.77
C TRP A 96 -4.31 7.92 9.89
N ARG A 97 -4.13 6.64 10.18
CA ARG A 97 -4.82 5.97 11.28
C ARG A 97 -4.51 6.67 12.60
N ALA A 98 -5.55 7.05 13.32
CA ALA A 98 -5.42 7.71 14.63
C ALA A 98 -5.44 6.72 15.79
N GLU A 99 -6.10 5.56 15.63
CA GLU A 99 -6.19 4.56 16.69
C GLU A 99 -4.89 3.75 16.81
N ALA A 100 -4.62 3.28 18.04
CA ALA A 100 -3.52 2.37 18.33
C ALA A 100 -3.45 1.22 17.31
N TYR A 101 -2.23 0.89 16.93
CA TYR A 101 -1.91 -0.25 16.07
C TYR A 101 -1.13 -1.27 16.89
N GLU A 102 -1.63 -2.50 16.98
CA GLU A 102 -1.02 -3.58 17.79
C GLU A 102 -0.65 -3.15 19.23
N PHE A 103 -1.57 -2.44 19.90
CA PHE A 103 -1.39 -1.91 21.27
C PHE A 103 -0.34 -0.81 21.42
N VAL A 104 0.21 -0.29 20.33
CA VAL A 104 1.12 0.87 20.32
C VAL A 104 0.36 2.10 19.82
N ASP A 105 0.35 3.16 20.63
CA ASP A 105 -0.28 4.46 20.34
C ASP A 105 0.72 5.63 20.31
N THR A 106 1.99 5.38 20.66
CA THR A 106 3.06 6.38 20.71
C THR A 106 3.81 6.55 19.40
N ILE A 107 3.68 5.58 18.48
CA ILE A 107 4.33 5.57 17.17
C ILE A 107 3.24 5.49 16.11
N ALA A 108 3.34 6.30 15.06
CA ALA A 108 2.39 6.25 13.96
C ALA A 108 2.36 4.84 13.34
N ALA A 109 1.15 4.34 13.05
CA ALA A 109 0.96 2.98 12.51
C ALA A 109 1.77 2.74 11.21
N MET A 110 1.94 3.79 10.40
CA MET A 110 2.75 3.73 9.18
C MET A 110 4.23 3.45 9.50
N ASP A 111 4.76 4.13 10.51
CA ASP A 111 6.17 4.04 10.89
C ASP A 111 6.47 2.67 11.51
N LEU A 112 5.52 2.14 12.29
CA LEU A 112 5.58 0.76 12.82
C LEU A 112 5.60 -0.28 11.70
N LEU A 113 4.69 -0.16 10.73
CA LEU A 113 4.55 -1.11 9.63
C LEU A 113 5.74 -1.09 8.68
N MET A 114 6.31 0.10 8.43
CA MET A 114 7.47 0.27 7.54
C MET A 114 8.80 0.08 8.27
N GLY A 115 8.81 0.10 9.60
CA GLY A 115 10.02 0.07 10.43
C GLY A 115 10.85 1.35 10.38
N SER A 116 10.27 2.44 9.89
CA SER A 116 10.90 3.76 9.67
C SER A 116 9.81 4.81 9.42
N ASP A 117 10.07 6.07 9.80
CA ASP A 117 9.20 7.21 9.50
C ASP A 117 9.36 7.76 8.06
N ASN A 118 10.38 7.31 7.32
CA ASN A 118 10.73 7.84 6.01
C ASN A 118 9.55 7.83 5.03
N ALA A 119 8.86 6.69 4.88
CA ALA A 119 7.78 6.57 3.92
C ALA A 119 6.64 7.56 4.21
N ARG A 120 6.28 7.74 5.49
CA ARG A 120 5.25 8.70 5.90
C ARG A 120 5.70 10.13 5.60
N LEU A 121 6.89 10.51 6.06
CA LEU A 121 7.41 11.88 5.91
C LEU A 121 7.64 12.27 4.45
N VAL A 122 8.10 11.34 3.60
CA VAL A 122 8.26 11.55 2.16
C VAL A 122 6.90 11.79 1.49
N LEU A 123 5.90 10.97 1.80
CA LEU A 123 4.56 11.11 1.21
C LEU A 123 3.88 12.41 1.68
N GLU A 124 4.00 12.77 2.96
CA GLU A 124 3.44 14.02 3.52
C GLU A 124 3.98 15.28 2.84
N ARG A 125 5.27 15.29 2.45
CA ARG A 125 5.88 16.41 1.71
C ARG A 125 5.70 16.33 0.19
N GLY A 126 4.99 15.32 -0.32
CA GLY A 126 4.79 15.11 -1.75
C GLY A 126 6.02 14.62 -2.52
N GLY A 127 6.93 13.91 -1.85
CA GLY A 127 8.12 13.33 -2.48
C GLY A 127 7.82 12.11 -3.37
N SER A 128 8.87 11.58 -4.00
CA SER A 128 8.76 10.46 -4.92
C SER A 128 8.54 9.10 -4.23
N LEU A 129 7.97 8.13 -4.95
CA LEU A 129 7.86 6.75 -4.44
C LEU A 129 9.24 6.09 -4.25
N ASP A 130 10.24 6.49 -5.04
CA ASP A 130 11.61 5.98 -4.91
C ASP A 130 12.22 6.41 -3.57
N GLU A 131 12.04 7.69 -3.19
CA GLU A 131 12.43 8.18 -1.86
C GLU A 131 11.68 7.44 -0.75
N ALA A 132 10.37 7.26 -0.89
CA ALA A 132 9.54 6.61 0.13
C ALA A 132 9.90 5.14 0.33
N CYS A 133 10.38 4.46 -0.73
CA CYS A 133 10.81 3.05 -0.68
C CYS A 133 12.28 2.86 -0.28
N SER A 134 13.07 3.92 -0.19
CA SER A 134 14.54 3.84 -0.07
C SER A 134 15.02 2.98 1.10
N ASP A 135 14.50 3.23 2.32
CA ASP A 135 14.81 2.44 3.52
C ASP A 135 14.43 0.97 3.36
N PHE A 136 13.26 0.69 2.77
CA PHE A 136 12.79 -0.68 2.54
C PHE A 136 13.68 -1.41 1.51
N HIS A 137 14.08 -0.74 0.43
CA HIS A 137 15.01 -1.30 -0.56
C HIS A 137 16.37 -1.59 0.07
N GLU A 138 16.90 -0.69 0.88
CA GLU A 138 18.16 -0.91 1.59
C GLU A 138 18.07 -2.09 2.57
N ALA A 139 17.02 -2.13 3.39
CA ALA A 139 16.78 -3.22 4.33
C ALA A 139 16.64 -4.56 3.60
N THR A 140 15.95 -4.59 2.46
CA THR A 140 15.78 -5.79 1.64
C THR A 140 17.13 -6.27 1.08
N ARG A 141 17.96 -5.39 0.52
CA ARG A 141 19.30 -5.74 0.03
C ARG A 141 20.17 -6.36 1.13
N ARG A 142 20.19 -5.73 2.32
CA ARG A 142 20.95 -6.23 3.49
C ARG A 142 20.40 -7.58 3.96
N PHE A 143 19.08 -7.74 4.00
CA PHE A 143 18.42 -8.98 4.42
C PHE A 143 18.76 -10.12 3.46
N VAL A 144 18.65 -9.91 2.15
CA VAL A 144 18.97 -10.93 1.13
C VAL A 144 20.40 -11.43 1.27
N GLN A 145 21.38 -10.53 1.48
CA GLN A 145 22.79 -10.92 1.69
C GLN A 145 22.96 -11.78 2.96
N ARG A 146 22.32 -11.38 4.06
CA ARG A 146 22.36 -12.13 5.33
C ARG A 146 21.62 -13.46 5.28
N ALA A 147 20.52 -13.54 4.53
CA ALA A 147 19.69 -14.73 4.43
C ALA A 147 20.32 -15.80 3.51
N ARG A 148 21.13 -15.39 2.52
CA ARG A 148 21.74 -16.27 1.51
C ARG A 148 22.37 -17.57 2.05
N PRO A 149 23.23 -17.57 3.09
CA PRO A 149 23.82 -18.81 3.63
C PRO A 149 22.81 -19.73 4.35
N HIS A 150 21.58 -19.27 4.59
CA HIS A 150 20.55 -20.00 5.32
C HIS A 150 19.41 -20.52 4.41
N LEU A 151 19.49 -20.31 3.09
CA LEU A 151 18.45 -20.73 2.15
C LEU A 151 18.52 -22.25 1.90
N LEU A 152 17.42 -22.95 2.19
CA LEU A 152 17.28 -24.40 1.95
C LEU A 152 16.68 -24.73 0.57
N TYR A 153 16.04 -23.76 -0.08
CA TYR A 153 15.35 -23.93 -1.35
C TYR A 153 15.78 -22.87 -2.34
N LEU A 154 16.01 -23.28 -3.59
CA LEU A 154 16.26 -22.36 -4.70
C LEU A 154 14.94 -21.74 -5.16
N ARG A 155 14.99 -20.48 -5.55
CA ARG A 155 13.86 -19.82 -6.23
C ARG A 155 13.72 -20.40 -7.64
N ARG A 156 12.49 -20.50 -8.15
CA ARG A 156 12.17 -21.07 -9.48
C ARG A 156 12.93 -20.42 -10.64
N SER A 157 13.36 -19.17 -10.50
CA SER A 157 14.11 -18.41 -11.51
C SER A 157 15.62 -18.62 -11.48
N GLY A 158 16.18 -19.37 -10.51
CA GLY A 158 17.63 -19.51 -10.34
C GLY A 158 18.36 -18.25 -9.84
N GLU A 159 17.69 -17.10 -9.86
CA GLU A 159 18.23 -15.81 -9.43
C GLU A 159 17.57 -15.30 -8.13
N LEU A 160 18.37 -14.64 -7.30
CA LEU A 160 17.88 -13.87 -6.16
C LEU A 160 17.21 -12.60 -6.72
N CYS A 161 15.88 -12.51 -6.68
CA CYS A 161 15.20 -11.25 -6.95
C CYS A 161 15.56 -10.27 -5.85
N VAL A 162 16.53 -9.41 -6.14
CA VAL A 162 16.82 -8.22 -5.36
C VAL A 162 15.99 -7.12 -6.02
N PRO A 163 15.06 -6.46 -5.31
CA PRO A 163 14.38 -5.30 -5.86
C PRO A 163 15.46 -4.26 -6.21
N SER A 164 15.42 -3.77 -7.45
CA SER A 164 16.22 -2.63 -7.92
C SER A 164 15.92 -1.39 -7.08
#